data_AF-A0A260Z492-F1
#
_entry.id   AF-A0A260Z492-F1
#
_cell.length_a   1.000
_cell.length_b   1.000
_cell.length_c   1.000
_cell.angle_alpha   90.00
_cell.angle_beta   90.00
_cell.angle_gamma   90.00
#
_symmetry.space_group_name_H-M   'P 1'
#
loop_
_entity.id
_entity.type
_entity.pdbx_description
1 polymer ?
#
loop_
_entity_poly.entity_id
_entity_poly.type
_entity_poly.pdbx_seq_one_letter_code
_entity_poly.pdbx_strand_id
1 'polypeptide(L)'
;MSCYMGTNVDDYKNKKYDKQRTASFVLVDTDMEQWQDLAMILRYQKSSLKFLKLMCSLEENMAGYDKFLEFFMTILSNNETQLRVSNLKMHAMNQTQVLRVLPYLDPKDLVSISIENSMVFDTRGGDMEIDEIVQTEQYQKAKGLN
;
A
#
# COMPACT_ATOMS: atom_id res chain seq x y z
N MET A 1 -8.44 16.41 4.00
CA MET A 1 -8.07 16.49 2.57
C MET A 1 -7.87 15.06 2.11
N SER A 2 -8.68 14.58 1.18
CA SER A 2 -8.68 13.18 0.74
C SER A 2 -8.23 13.13 -0.71
N CYS A 3 -7.02 12.60 -0.94
CA CYS A 3 -6.44 12.43 -2.26
C CYS A 3 -6.84 11.04 -2.77
N TYR A 4 -7.57 10.99 -3.88
CA TYR A 4 -7.99 9.77 -4.56
C TYR A 4 -7.30 9.70 -5.92
N MET A 5 -6.67 8.57 -6.24
CA MET A 5 -6.07 8.31 -7.55
C MET A 5 -6.49 6.92 -8.06
N GLY A 6 -6.99 6.88 -9.30
CA GLY A 6 -7.26 5.71 -10.13
C GLY A 6 -8.74 5.40 -10.42
N THR A 7 -9.02 5.11 -11.70
CA THR A 7 -10.32 5.14 -12.38
C THR A 7 -11.13 3.84 -12.27
N ASN A 8 -12.36 3.95 -11.76
CA ASN A 8 -13.59 3.46 -12.40
C ASN A 8 -14.76 4.23 -11.76
N VAL A 9 -15.41 5.11 -12.53
CA VAL A 9 -16.41 6.09 -12.05
C VAL A 9 -17.65 5.41 -11.46
N ASP A 10 -17.93 4.16 -11.85
CA ASP A 10 -19.14 3.46 -11.45
C ASP A 10 -18.97 2.65 -10.15
N ASP A 11 -17.78 2.10 -9.91
CA ASP A 11 -17.43 1.49 -8.60
C ASP A 11 -17.29 2.55 -7.50
N TYR A 12 -16.94 3.78 -7.89
CA TYR A 12 -16.80 4.94 -7.01
C TYR A 12 -18.14 5.41 -6.40
N LYS A 13 -19.25 5.31 -7.14
CA LYS A 13 -20.56 5.84 -6.69
C LYS A 13 -21.22 4.99 -5.60
N ASN A 14 -20.89 3.69 -5.52
CA ASN A 14 -21.68 2.72 -4.74
C ASN A 14 -21.09 2.33 -3.38
N LYS A 15 -19.88 2.78 -3.01
CA LYS A 15 -19.31 2.41 -1.70
C LYS A 15 -19.15 3.63 -0.79
N LYS A 16 -19.89 3.58 0.32
CA LYS A 16 -19.92 4.53 1.43
C LYS A 16 -18.61 4.47 2.23
N TYR A 17 -17.46 4.74 1.60
CA TYR A 17 -16.16 4.73 2.27
C TYR A 17 -15.97 6.00 3.09
N ASP A 18 -15.53 5.82 4.33
CA ASP A 18 -15.25 6.85 5.32
C ASP A 18 -14.18 7.85 4.79
N LYS A 19 -14.65 9.04 4.41
CA LYS A 19 -13.94 9.98 3.50
C LYS A 19 -12.76 10.74 4.13
N GLN A 20 -12.49 10.62 5.44
CA GLN A 20 -11.65 11.61 6.13
C GLN A 20 -10.19 11.20 6.43
N ARG A 21 -9.82 9.91 6.36
CA ARG A 21 -8.45 9.43 6.68
C ARG A 21 -7.94 8.26 5.84
N THR A 22 -8.54 8.05 4.68
CA THR A 22 -8.19 6.97 3.76
C THR A 22 -7.23 7.50 2.71
N ALA A 23 -6.02 6.95 2.62
CA ALA A 23 -5.13 7.11 1.48
C ALA A 23 -5.26 5.85 0.62
N SER A 24 -5.74 5.99 -0.62
CA SER A 24 -5.90 4.88 -1.55
C SER A 24 -5.21 5.21 -2.86
N PHE A 25 -4.26 4.35 -3.22
CA PHE A 25 -3.45 4.46 -4.42
C PHE A 25 -3.79 3.29 -5.32
N VAL A 26 -4.53 3.59 -6.39
CA VAL A 26 -4.75 2.66 -7.49
C VAL A 26 -3.91 3.19 -8.64
N LEU A 27 -2.81 2.51 -8.93
CA LEU A 27 -1.94 2.92 -10.03
C LEU A 27 -2.57 2.46 -11.34
N VAL A 28 -3.11 3.44 -12.06
CA VAL A 28 -3.46 3.33 -13.46
C VAL A 28 -2.63 4.41 -14.14
N ASP A 29 -1.61 3.99 -14.89
CA ASP A 29 -0.87 4.82 -15.85
C ASP A 29 -0.64 6.30 -15.41
N THR A 30 0.01 6.49 -14.26
CA THR A 30 0.02 7.79 -13.55
C THR A 30 1.33 8.55 -13.76
N ASP A 31 1.23 9.82 -14.21
CA ASP A 31 2.36 10.74 -14.36
C ASP A 31 3.10 11.02 -13.03
N MET A 32 4.43 11.11 -13.10
CA MET A 32 5.34 11.31 -11.95
C MET A 32 5.05 12.58 -11.12
N GLU A 33 4.37 13.58 -11.66
CA GLU A 33 4.02 14.81 -10.91
C GLU A 33 3.08 14.53 -9.74
N GLN A 34 2.15 13.57 -9.90
CA GLN A 34 1.19 13.16 -8.87
C GLN A 34 1.85 12.50 -7.66
N TRP A 35 3.10 12.06 -7.82
CA TRP A 35 3.89 11.43 -6.77
C TRP A 35 4.54 12.44 -5.82
N GLN A 36 4.68 13.72 -6.19
CA GLN A 36 5.27 14.74 -5.32
C GLN A 36 4.33 15.18 -4.20
N ASP A 37 3.04 15.39 -4.51
CA ASP A 37 2.03 15.69 -3.49
C ASP A 37 1.88 14.53 -2.49
N LEU A 38 2.00 13.31 -2.99
CA LEU A 38 2.06 12.09 -2.18
C LEU A 38 3.26 12.10 -1.24
N ALA A 39 4.45 12.45 -1.74
CA ALA A 39 5.65 12.56 -0.93
C ALA A 39 5.44 13.51 0.25
N MET A 40 4.78 14.65 0.02
CA MET A 40 4.46 15.62 1.06
C MET A 40 3.50 15.06 2.12
N ILE A 41 2.45 14.33 1.72
CA ILE A 41 1.48 13.74 2.64
C ILE A 41 2.12 12.64 3.50
N LEU A 42 2.96 11.81 2.89
CA LEU A 42 3.66 10.71 3.57
C LEU A 42 4.77 11.23 4.50
N ARG A 43 5.47 12.30 4.11
CA ARG A 43 6.50 12.98 4.94
C ARG A 43 5.89 13.70 6.13
N TYR A 44 4.81 14.45 5.92
CA TYR A 44 4.26 15.36 6.92
C TYR A 44 2.93 14.85 7.49
N GLN A 45 2.94 13.61 7.99
CA GLN A 45 1.76 13.03 8.64
C GLN A 45 1.43 13.78 9.95
N LYS A 46 0.42 14.65 9.91
CA LYS A 46 -0.16 15.26 11.13
C LYS A 46 -0.81 14.22 12.05
N SER A 47 -1.25 13.09 11.49
CA SER A 47 -1.87 11.98 12.23
C SER A 47 -1.77 10.67 11.45
N SER A 48 -1.90 9.54 12.15
CA SER A 48 -1.93 8.20 11.56
C SER A 48 -2.96 8.05 10.44
N LEU A 49 -2.56 7.42 9.35
CA LEU A 49 -3.44 7.09 8.22
C LEU A 49 -4.34 5.93 8.61
N LYS A 50 -5.65 6.08 8.41
CA LYS A 50 -6.59 5.00 8.72
C LYS A 50 -6.43 3.83 7.75
N PHE A 51 -6.19 4.12 6.48
CA PHE A 51 -5.97 3.12 5.43
C PHE A 51 -4.86 3.57 4.49
N LEU A 52 -3.96 2.66 4.15
CA LEU A 52 -3.04 2.73 3.03
C LEU A 52 -3.40 1.60 2.07
N LYS A 53 -3.82 1.94 0.85
CA LYS A 53 -4.09 0.95 -0.20
C LYS A 53 -3.09 1.09 -1.33
N LEU A 54 -2.36 0.02 -1.67
CA LEU A 54 -1.43 -0.06 -2.79
C LEU A 54 -1.95 -1.11 -3.76
N MET A 55 -2.61 -0.69 -4.85
CA MET A 55 -3.30 -1.59 -5.76
C MET A 55 -2.73 -1.51 -7.17
N CYS A 56 -2.56 -2.69 -7.78
CA CYS A 56 -2.23 -2.84 -9.20
C CYS A 56 -3.29 -3.75 -9.84
N SER A 57 -4.06 -3.21 -10.79
CA SER A 57 -5.28 -3.86 -11.29
C SER A 57 -5.06 -4.65 -12.58
N LEU A 58 -3.97 -4.41 -13.31
CA LEU A 58 -3.70 -4.97 -14.65
C LEU A 58 -2.21 -5.28 -14.83
N GLU A 59 -1.89 -6.35 -15.57
CA GLU A 59 -0.52 -6.79 -15.84
C GLU A 59 0.32 -5.71 -16.55
N GLU A 60 -0.29 -4.97 -17.47
CA GLU A 60 0.37 -3.85 -18.18
C GLU A 60 0.85 -2.73 -17.24
N ASN A 61 0.25 -2.61 -16.05
CA ASN A 61 0.63 -1.62 -15.05
C ASN A 61 1.72 -2.12 -14.10
N MET A 62 2.21 -3.37 -14.22
CA MET A 62 3.18 -3.95 -13.28
C MET A 62 4.52 -3.20 -13.26
N ALA A 63 5.03 -2.84 -14.44
CA ALA A 63 6.27 -2.06 -14.53
C ALA A 63 6.13 -0.68 -13.88
N GLY A 64 4.94 -0.08 -13.95
CA GLY A 64 4.61 1.16 -13.22
C GLY A 64 4.48 0.93 -11.71
N TYR A 65 3.94 -0.21 -11.31
CA TYR A 65 3.76 -0.58 -9.91
C TYR A 65 5.10 -0.77 -9.19
N ASP A 66 6.05 -1.50 -9.77
CA ASP A 66 7.37 -1.66 -9.16
C ASP A 66 8.11 -0.32 -9.06
N LYS A 67 8.04 0.53 -10.09
CA LYS A 67 8.60 1.89 -10.05
C LYS A 67 7.97 2.75 -8.96
N PHE A 68 6.67 2.65 -8.77
CA PHE A 68 5.99 3.36 -7.70
C PHE A 68 6.41 2.84 -6.32
N LEU A 69 6.55 1.52 -6.14
CA LEU A 69 7.05 0.96 -4.87
C LEU A 69 8.47 1.46 -4.58
N GLU A 70 9.34 1.54 -5.60
CA GLU A 70 10.67 2.13 -5.48
C GLU A 70 10.62 3.62 -5.08
N PHE A 71 9.75 4.39 -5.71
CA PHE A 71 9.52 5.77 -5.35
C PHE A 71 9.00 5.92 -3.91
N PHE A 72 8.02 5.10 -3.52
CA PHE A 72 7.45 5.05 -2.18
C PHE A 72 8.52 4.76 -1.13
N MET A 73 9.36 3.75 -1.37
CA MET A 73 10.51 3.44 -0.51
C MET A 73 11.48 4.62 -0.41
N THR A 74 11.80 5.25 -1.54
CA THR A 74 12.73 6.40 -1.58
C THR A 74 12.21 7.58 -0.76
N ILE A 75 10.90 7.81 -0.74
CA ILE A 75 10.33 8.85 0.14
C ILE A 75 10.52 8.46 1.60
N LEU A 76 10.09 7.24 1.97
CA LEU A 76 10.04 6.82 3.36
C LEU A 76 11.42 6.52 3.97
N SER A 77 12.41 6.14 3.15
CA SER A 77 13.79 5.96 3.59
C SER A 77 14.44 7.26 4.04
N ASN A 78 13.95 8.39 3.53
CA ASN A 78 14.42 9.73 3.91
C ASN A 78 13.65 10.30 5.12
N ASN A 79 12.67 9.58 5.66
CA ASN A 79 11.91 10.03 6.81
C ASN A 79 12.62 9.61 8.11
N GLU A 80 12.71 10.52 9.07
CA GLU A 80 13.21 10.20 10.43
C GLU A 80 12.27 9.26 11.20
N THR A 81 11.03 9.08 10.74
CA THR A 81 10.01 8.29 11.41
C THR A 81 9.31 7.34 10.44
N GLN A 82 8.91 6.18 10.95
CA GLN A 82 8.08 5.22 10.21
C GLN A 82 6.69 5.81 9.94
N LEU A 83 6.10 5.37 8.83
CA LEU A 83 4.78 5.79 8.39
C LEU A 83 3.72 5.20 9.32
N ARG A 84 2.95 6.07 9.99
CA ARG A 84 1.86 5.66 10.88
C ARG A 84 0.64 5.31 10.05
N VAL A 85 0.26 4.03 10.07
CA VAL A 85 -0.84 3.47 9.29
C VAL A 85 -1.58 2.42 10.12
N SER A 86 -2.91 2.51 10.18
CA SER A 86 -3.73 1.50 10.87
C SER A 86 -4.05 0.28 10.03
N ASN A 87 -4.31 0.44 8.73
CA ASN A 87 -4.71 -0.68 7.88
C ASN A 87 -3.96 -0.63 6.56
N LEU A 88 -3.14 -1.64 6.29
CA LEU A 88 -2.49 -1.84 5.00
C LEU A 88 -3.33 -2.79 4.14
N LYS A 89 -3.62 -2.38 2.91
CA LYS A 89 -4.12 -3.26 1.86
C LYS A 89 -3.19 -3.17 0.65
N MET A 90 -2.60 -4.28 0.23
CA MET A 90 -1.58 -4.29 -0.82
C MET A 90 -1.84 -5.41 -1.82
N HIS A 91 -1.76 -5.08 -3.10
CA HIS A 91 -1.57 -6.06 -4.17
C HIS A 91 -0.09 -6.44 -4.23
N ALA A 92 0.22 -7.73 -4.23
CA ALA A 92 1.59 -8.21 -4.38
C ALA A 92 1.63 -9.49 -5.21
N MET A 93 2.74 -9.71 -5.90
CA MET A 93 3.03 -10.93 -6.66
C MET A 93 3.93 -11.90 -5.90
N ASN A 94 4.79 -11.37 -5.04
CA ASN A 94 5.74 -12.12 -4.23
C ASN A 94 5.92 -11.44 -2.87
N GLN A 95 6.50 -12.17 -1.91
CA GLN A 95 6.78 -11.59 -0.60
C GLN A 95 7.76 -10.42 -0.64
N THR A 96 8.70 -10.40 -1.58
CA THR A 96 9.68 -9.32 -1.72
C THR A 96 9.01 -7.96 -1.88
N GLN A 97 7.92 -7.86 -2.66
CA GLN A 97 7.16 -6.60 -2.79
C GLN A 97 6.55 -6.16 -1.46
N VAL A 98 6.04 -7.08 -0.65
CA VAL A 98 5.48 -6.77 0.67
C VAL A 98 6.57 -6.34 1.65
N LEU A 99 7.69 -7.07 1.67
CA LEU A 99 8.85 -6.80 2.51
C LEU A 99 9.54 -5.47 2.16
N ARG A 100 9.35 -4.95 0.95
CA ARG A 100 9.76 -3.58 0.58
C ARG A 100 8.92 -2.50 1.25
N VAL A 101 7.70 -2.79 1.70
CA VAL A 101 6.77 -1.80 2.28
C VAL A 101 6.75 -1.88 3.80
N LEU A 102 6.65 -3.09 4.36
CA LEU A 102 6.45 -3.30 5.80
C LEU A 102 7.47 -2.61 6.71
N PRO A 103 8.80 -2.63 6.44
CA PRO A 103 9.79 -2.01 7.31
C PRO A 103 9.59 -0.51 7.53
N TYR A 104 8.89 0.15 6.61
CA TYR A 104 8.61 1.58 6.69
C TYR A 104 7.32 1.92 7.43
N LEU A 105 6.54 0.93 7.88
CA LEU A 105 5.30 1.14 8.63
C LEU A 105 5.54 1.02 10.13
N ASP A 106 4.94 1.92 10.91
CA ASP A 106 5.01 1.88 12.37
C ASP A 106 4.17 0.69 12.89
N PRO A 107 4.80 -0.32 13.51
CA PRO A 107 4.09 -1.51 14.00
C PRO A 107 3.10 -1.20 15.14
N LYS A 108 3.24 -0.07 15.85
CA LYS A 108 2.34 0.31 16.96
C LYS A 108 1.00 0.82 16.46
N ASP A 109 1.00 1.50 15.33
CA ASP A 109 -0.21 2.02 14.71
C ASP A 109 -0.94 0.95 13.89
N LEU A 110 -0.25 -0.13 13.49
CA LEU A 110 -0.76 -1.15 12.60
C LEU A 110 -1.78 -2.08 13.28
N VAL A 111 -2.98 -2.11 12.73
CA VAL A 111 -4.12 -2.95 13.19
C VAL A 111 -4.38 -4.10 12.23
N SER A 112 -4.22 -3.89 10.92
CA SER A 112 -4.42 -4.97 9.95
C SER A 112 -3.51 -4.87 8.73
N ILE A 113 -3.16 -6.05 8.20
CA ILE A 113 -2.48 -6.25 6.92
C ILE A 113 -3.32 -7.20 6.08
N SER A 114 -3.68 -6.75 4.88
CA SER A 114 -4.36 -7.53 3.86
C SER A 114 -3.51 -7.52 2.59
N ILE A 115 -3.01 -8.69 2.20
CA ILE A 115 -2.25 -8.90 0.98
C ILE A 115 -3.16 -9.66 0.02
N GLU A 116 -3.38 -9.10 -1.17
CA GLU A 116 -4.15 -9.72 -2.24
C GLU A 116 -3.20 -10.00 -3.41
N ASN A 117 -3.37 -11.16 -4.06
CA ASN A 117 -2.62 -11.45 -5.26
C ASN A 117 -3.08 -10.51 -6.37
N SER A 118 -2.17 -9.73 -6.95
CA SER A 118 -2.47 -8.77 -8.00
C SER A 118 -3.00 -9.43 -9.28
N MET A 119 -2.68 -10.71 -9.47
CA MET A 119 -3.04 -11.46 -10.67
C MET A 119 -4.31 -12.27 -10.45
N VAL A 120 -5.45 -11.57 -10.38
CA VAL A 120 -6.78 -12.20 -10.45
C VAL A 120 -7.00 -12.91 -11.81
N PHE A 121 -6.12 -12.69 -12.80
CA PHE A 121 -6.25 -13.20 -14.17
C PHE A 121 -5.11 -14.12 -14.64
N ASP A 122 -4.03 -14.32 -13.87
CA ASP A 122 -3.00 -15.28 -14.27
C ASP A 122 -3.38 -16.69 -13.79
N THR A 123 -3.88 -17.49 -14.73
CA THR A 123 -4.24 -18.91 -14.53
C THR A 123 -3.04 -19.82 -14.26
N ARG A 124 -1.82 -19.26 -14.23
CA ARG A 124 -0.58 -19.94 -13.83
C ARG A 124 -0.28 -19.85 -12.32
N GLY A 125 -1.24 -19.31 -11.55
CA GLY A 125 -1.15 -18.99 -10.12
C GLY A 125 -0.49 -20.07 -9.26
N GLY A 126 0.64 -19.69 -8.65
CA GLY A 126 1.17 -20.34 -7.46
C GLY A 126 0.75 -19.59 -6.20
N ASP A 127 0.71 -20.30 -5.08
CA ASP A 127 0.58 -19.67 -3.77
C ASP A 127 1.78 -18.72 -3.54
N MET A 128 1.50 -17.52 -3.02
CA MET A 128 2.56 -16.60 -2.60
C MET A 128 3.17 -17.11 -1.30
N GLU A 129 4.49 -17.27 -1.29
CA GLU A 129 5.25 -17.49 -0.05
C GLU A 129 5.08 -16.31 0.90
N ILE A 130 4.90 -16.58 2.20
CA ILE A 130 4.72 -15.56 3.23
C ILE A 130 5.62 -15.81 4.46
N ASP A 131 6.52 -16.77 4.37
CA ASP A 131 7.35 -17.27 5.48
C ASP A 131 8.26 -16.18 6.05
N GLU A 132 8.75 -15.25 5.23
CA GLU A 132 9.50 -14.08 5.72
C GLU A 132 8.55 -12.99 6.26
N ILE A 133 7.38 -12.79 5.62
CA ILE A 133 6.41 -11.78 6.03
C ILE A 133 5.92 -12.04 7.46
N VAL A 134 5.60 -13.29 7.79
CA VAL A 134 5.08 -13.67 9.13
C VAL A 134 6.10 -13.46 10.25
N GLN A 135 7.39 -13.32 9.91
CA GLN A 135 8.46 -13.06 10.86
C GLN A 135 8.62 -11.56 11.16
N THR A 136 8.00 -10.67 10.37
CA THR A 136 8.10 -9.22 10.57
C THR A 136 7.33 -8.77 11.82
N GLU A 137 7.89 -7.80 12.56
CA GLU A 137 7.23 -7.21 13.73
C GLU A 137 5.87 -6.61 13.34
N GLN A 138 5.80 -5.93 12.19
CA GLN A 138 4.57 -5.33 11.68
C GLN A 138 3.46 -6.37 11.50
N TYR A 139 3.78 -7.53 10.92
CA TYR A 139 2.80 -8.58 10.71
C TYR A 139 2.36 -9.23 12.03
N GLN A 140 3.31 -9.55 12.90
CA GLN A 140 3.04 -10.14 14.21
C GLN A 140 2.13 -9.24 15.05
N LYS A 141 2.43 -7.93 15.13
CA LYS A 141 1.60 -6.94 15.83
C LYS A 141 0.20 -6.85 15.25
N ALA A 142 0.07 -6.75 13.94
CA ALA A 142 -1.23 -6.64 13.28
C ALA A 142 -2.10 -7.90 13.41
N LYS A 143 -1.49 -9.06 13.62
CA LYS A 143 -2.20 -10.32 13.87
C LYS A 143 -2.40 -10.64 15.36
N GLY A 144 -1.87 -9.82 16.26
CA GLY A 144 -1.90 -10.08 17.69
C GLY A 144 -1.08 -11.30 18.10
N LEU A 145 -0.08 -11.67 17.29
CA LEU A 145 0.87 -12.75 17.55
C LEU A 145 2.02 -12.17 18.38
N ASN A 146 1.78 -11.94 19.68
CA ASN A 146 2.80 -11.49 20.63
C ASN A 146 3.16 -12.62 21.59
#